data_AF-V9LBM0-F1
#
_entry.id   AF-V9LBM0-F1
#
_cell.length_a   1.000
_cell.length_b   1.000
_cell.length_c   1.000
_cell.angle_alpha   90.00
_cell.angle_beta   90.00
_cell.angle_gamma   90.00
#
_symmetry.space_group_name_H-M   'P 1'
#
loop_
_entity.id
_entity.type
_entity.pdbx_description
1 polymer ?
#
loop_
_entity_poly.entity_id
_entity_poly.type
_entity_poly.pdbx_seq_one_letter_code
_entity_poly.pdbx_strand_id
1 'polypeptide(L)'
;GGSSVISRFVVGAWGPPAGCHFCTFVGVFTLIFSAAQAWRTFFYLCKGHDDTLLSAFLNLVLSCSVLFLTIVASVMVSVGFSLWCDEVTDHGRMPNSCEEMQSMNLHLDVDTSSFYIHFRVAQFGLWSIWVVWAVLGVLAFLKVYRNYKRKELARCLAREKELLLDHSARRRPDQEQQQEAPSVFI
;
A
#
# COMPACT_ATOMS: atom_id res chain seq x y z
N GLY A 1 -46.29 35.96 -15.10
CA GLY A 1 -46.03 34.52 -14.98
C GLY A 1 -44.59 34.29 -15.39
N GLY A 2 -43.71 34.06 -14.43
CA GLY A 2 -42.30 33.82 -14.69
C GLY A 2 -42.12 32.40 -15.20
N SER A 3 -41.77 32.26 -16.48
CA SER A 3 -41.34 31.00 -17.05
C SER A 3 -40.04 30.58 -16.38
N SER A 4 -40.12 29.62 -15.46
CA SER A 4 -38.96 28.91 -14.91
C SER A 4 -38.28 28.18 -16.08
N VAL A 5 -37.21 28.76 -16.61
CA VAL A 5 -36.35 28.08 -17.58
C VAL A 5 -35.65 26.97 -16.84
N ILE A 6 -36.26 25.78 -16.81
CA ILE A 6 -35.58 24.55 -16.40
C ILE A 6 -34.60 24.23 -17.52
N SER A 7 -33.35 24.67 -17.36
CA SER A 7 -32.25 24.27 -18.23
C SER A 7 -32.11 22.76 -18.14
N ARG A 8 -32.67 22.04 -19.10
CA ARG A 8 -32.53 20.59 -19.22
C ARG A 8 -31.07 20.29 -19.56
N PHE A 9 -30.33 19.73 -18.61
CA PHE A 9 -28.99 19.21 -18.86
C PHE A 9 -29.11 17.94 -19.72
N VAL A 10 -28.67 18.00 -20.97
CA VAL A 10 -28.73 16.88 -21.90
C VAL A 10 -27.35 16.25 -21.98
N VAL A 11 -27.20 15.06 -21.38
CA VAL A 11 -25.97 14.27 -21.52
C VAL A 11 -25.89 13.71 -22.94
N GLY A 12 -24.90 14.16 -23.71
CA GLY A 12 -24.66 13.64 -25.07
C GLY A 12 -24.09 12.23 -25.08
N ALA A 13 -23.11 11.95 -24.20
CA ALA A 13 -22.54 10.62 -24.02
C ALA A 13 -21.88 10.50 -22.63
N TRP A 14 -22.04 9.33 -22.00
CA TRP A 14 -21.29 9.00 -20.79
C TRP A 14 -19.85 8.62 -21.13
N GLY A 15 -18.95 8.84 -20.16
CA GLY A 15 -17.58 8.36 -20.26
C GLY A 15 -17.50 6.83 -20.43
N PRO A 16 -16.36 6.31 -20.90
CA PRO A 16 -16.21 4.88 -21.17
C PRO A 16 -16.44 4.05 -19.90
N PRO A 17 -17.19 2.93 -19.97
CA PRO A 17 -17.55 2.13 -18.79
C PRO A 17 -16.32 1.53 -18.09
N ALA A 18 -15.22 1.34 -18.84
CA ALA A 18 -13.95 0.83 -18.32
C ALA A 18 -13.41 1.64 -17.13
N GLY A 19 -13.62 2.96 -17.09
CA GLY A 19 -13.16 3.80 -15.96
C GLY A 19 -13.87 3.47 -14.65
N CYS A 20 -15.20 3.31 -14.70
CA CYS A 20 -16.01 2.94 -13.55
C CYS A 20 -15.70 1.52 -13.06
N HIS A 21 -15.59 0.57 -13.99
CA HIS A 21 -15.23 -0.81 -13.66
C HIS A 21 -13.85 -0.91 -13.02
N PHE A 22 -12.86 -0.15 -13.52
CA PHE A 22 -11.52 -0.13 -12.95
C PHE A 22 -11.53 0.38 -11.50
N CYS A 23 -12.13 1.54 -11.23
CA CYS A 23 -12.14 2.12 -9.88
C CYS A 23 -12.89 1.22 -8.88
N THR A 24 -14.01 0.62 -9.32
CA THR A 24 -14.79 -0.33 -8.50
C THR A 24 -13.97 -1.58 -8.18
N PHE A 25 -13.31 -2.17 -9.19
CA PHE A 25 -12.44 -3.33 -9.01
C PHE A 25 -11.31 -3.03 -8.02
N VAL A 26 -10.62 -1.89 -8.19
CA VAL A 26 -9.53 -1.48 -7.29
C VAL A 26 -10.03 -1.32 -5.86
N GLY A 27 -11.19 -0.69 -5.66
CA GLY A 27 -11.80 -0.54 -4.33
C GLY A 27 -12.09 -1.88 -3.67
N VAL A 28 -12.79 -2.78 -4.36
CA VAL A 28 -13.15 -4.12 -3.84
C VAL A 28 -11.91 -4.97 -3.58
N PHE A 29 -10.97 -4.99 -4.52
CA PHE A 29 -9.71 -5.73 -4.38
C PHE A 29 -8.93 -5.25 -3.16
N THR A 30 -8.82 -3.93 -2.98
CA THR A 30 -8.10 -3.34 -1.84
C THR A 30 -8.78 -3.67 -0.52
N LEU A 31 -10.11 -3.69 -0.46
CA LEU A 31 -10.88 -4.07 0.72
C LEU A 31 -10.63 -5.55 1.09
N ILE A 32 -10.75 -6.47 0.14
CA ILE A 32 -10.51 -7.90 0.38
C ILE A 32 -9.06 -8.12 0.82
N PHE A 33 -8.11 -7.46 0.14
CA PHE A 33 -6.69 -7.64 0.42
C PHE A 33 -6.29 -7.08 1.80
N SER A 34 -6.82 -5.91 2.18
CA SER A 34 -6.60 -5.34 3.52
C SER A 34 -7.22 -6.22 4.62
N ALA A 35 -8.41 -6.79 4.41
CA ALA A 35 -9.01 -7.74 5.34
C ALA A 35 -8.14 -9.00 5.51
N ALA A 36 -7.62 -9.55 4.40
CA ALA A 36 -6.72 -10.70 4.43
C ALA A 36 -5.41 -10.37 5.18
N GLN A 37 -4.84 -9.18 4.97
CA GLN A 37 -3.65 -8.73 5.71
C GLN A 37 -3.92 -8.51 7.19
N ALA A 38 -5.07 -7.94 7.55
CA ALA A 38 -5.46 -7.73 8.95
C ALA A 38 -5.61 -9.07 9.66
N TRP A 39 -6.31 -10.04 9.04
CA TRP A 39 -6.44 -11.41 9.56
C TRP A 39 -5.07 -12.08 9.76
N ARG A 40 -4.19 -12.00 8.75
CA ARG A 40 -2.84 -12.57 8.81
C ARG A 40 -2.02 -11.96 9.94
N THR A 41 -2.03 -10.63 10.06
CA THR A 41 -1.31 -9.90 11.11
C THR A 41 -1.82 -10.27 12.49
N PHE A 42 -3.15 -10.34 12.66
CA PHE A 42 -3.78 -10.76 13.90
C PHE A 42 -3.36 -12.17 14.31
N PHE A 43 -3.43 -13.13 13.37
CA PHE A 43 -3.01 -14.50 13.62
C PHE A 43 -1.52 -14.60 14.01
N TYR A 44 -0.65 -13.83 13.35
CA TYR A 44 0.77 -13.81 13.68
C TYR A 44 1.07 -13.21 15.05
N LEU A 45 0.35 -12.15 15.44
CA LEU A 45 0.44 -11.59 16.80
C LEU A 45 0.02 -12.63 17.84
N CYS A 46 -1.08 -13.36 17.61
CA CYS A 46 -1.56 -14.36 18.57
C CYS A 46 -0.67 -15.60 18.68
N LYS A 47 -0.03 -16.03 17.58
CA LYS A 47 0.75 -17.28 17.55
C LYS A 47 2.27 -17.08 17.69
N GLY A 48 2.75 -15.83 17.65
CA GLY A 48 4.17 -15.48 17.85
C GLY A 48 5.11 -16.01 16.77
N HIS A 49 4.66 -16.10 15.51
CA HIS A 49 5.47 -16.67 14.44
C HIS A 49 6.40 -15.62 13.79
N ASP A 50 7.65 -16.00 13.53
CA ASP A 50 8.59 -15.15 12.80
C ASP A 50 8.27 -15.15 11.30
N ASP A 51 8.12 -13.96 10.71
CA ASP A 51 7.92 -13.80 9.26
C ASP A 51 9.15 -14.28 8.47
N THR A 52 8.93 -15.17 7.50
CA THR A 52 9.98 -15.56 6.55
C THR A 52 10.38 -14.39 5.64
N LEU A 53 11.62 -14.39 5.14
CA LEU A 53 12.08 -13.34 4.21
C LEU A 53 11.22 -13.27 2.93
N LEU A 54 10.78 -14.42 2.43
CA LEU A 54 9.90 -14.52 1.26
C LEU A 54 8.53 -13.89 1.56
N SER A 55 7.96 -14.16 2.74
CA SER A 55 6.72 -13.51 3.21
C SER A 55 6.86 -11.98 3.22
N ALA A 56 7.97 -11.46 3.75
CA ALA A 56 8.24 -10.03 3.77
C ALA A 56 8.42 -9.43 2.36
N PHE A 57 9.11 -10.13 1.46
CA PHE A 57 9.29 -9.70 0.07
C PHE A 57 7.97 -9.70 -0.71
N LEU A 58 7.17 -10.75 -0.60
CA LEU A 58 5.85 -10.82 -1.24
C LEU A 58 4.91 -9.72 -0.72
N ASN A 59 4.94 -9.45 0.60
CA ASN A 59 4.17 -8.37 1.18
C ASN A 59 4.60 -6.99 0.63
N LEU A 60 5.90 -6.78 0.41
CA LEU A 60 6.42 -5.57 -0.22
C LEU A 60 5.93 -5.44 -1.67
N VAL A 61 6.08 -6.49 -2.49
CA VAL A 61 5.63 -6.49 -3.90
C VAL A 61 4.13 -6.20 -3.99
N LEU A 62 3.32 -6.88 -3.18
CA LEU A 62 1.87 -6.67 -3.16
C LEU A 62 1.49 -5.26 -2.69
N SER A 63 2.17 -4.73 -1.67
CA SER A 63 1.92 -3.37 -1.20
C SER A 63 2.26 -2.34 -2.27
N CYS A 64 3.36 -2.51 -3.01
CA CYS A 64 3.71 -1.66 -4.15
C CYS A 64 2.65 -1.74 -5.27
N SER A 65 2.17 -2.95 -5.59
CA SER A 65 1.12 -3.13 -6.61
C SER A 65 -0.17 -2.42 -6.22
N VAL A 66 -0.62 -2.57 -4.97
CA VAL A 66 -1.85 -1.92 -4.48
C VAL A 66 -1.68 -0.40 -4.42
N LEU A 67 -0.50 0.09 -4.04
CA LEU A 67 -0.17 1.52 -4.05
C LEU A 67 -0.30 2.10 -5.47
N PHE A 68 0.21 1.39 -6.48
CA PHE A 68 0.07 1.80 -7.88
C PHE A 68 -1.40 1.78 -8.36
N LEU A 69 -2.16 0.76 -8.01
CA LEU A 69 -3.56 0.68 -8.40
C LEU A 69 -4.40 1.79 -7.75
N THR A 70 -4.16 2.05 -6.46
CA THR A 70 -4.90 3.07 -5.69
C THR A 70 -4.57 4.49 -6.12
N ILE A 71 -3.32 4.80 -6.51
CA ILE A 71 -3.01 6.14 -7.06
C ILE A 71 -3.71 6.38 -8.40
N VAL A 72 -3.72 5.39 -9.29
CA VAL A 72 -4.40 5.53 -10.59
C VAL A 72 -5.91 5.71 -10.37
N ALA A 73 -6.53 4.92 -9.49
CA ALA A 73 -7.94 5.07 -9.15
C ALA A 73 -8.24 6.44 -8.51
N SER A 74 -7.38 6.93 -7.60
CA SER A 74 -7.52 8.24 -6.96
C SER A 74 -7.49 9.38 -7.97
N VAL A 75 -6.55 9.34 -8.92
CA VAL A 75 -6.44 10.33 -10.00
C VAL A 75 -7.66 10.27 -10.92
N MET A 76 -8.08 9.07 -11.34
CA MET A 76 -9.25 8.88 -12.19
C MET A 76 -10.52 9.47 -11.56
N VAL A 77 -10.78 9.17 -10.28
CA VAL A 77 -11.94 9.71 -9.55
C VAL A 77 -11.83 11.22 -9.36
N SER A 78 -10.64 11.75 -9.02
CA SER A 78 -10.42 13.18 -8.80
C SER A 78 -10.61 14.00 -10.09
N VAL A 79 -10.06 13.52 -11.20
CA VAL A 79 -10.19 14.16 -12.52
C VAL A 79 -11.62 14.03 -13.02
N GLY A 80 -12.22 12.84 -12.92
CA GLY A 80 -13.61 12.62 -13.32
C GLY A 80 -14.59 13.52 -12.57
N PHE A 81 -14.39 13.69 -11.26
CA PHE A 81 -15.21 14.60 -10.45
C PHE A 81 -15.01 16.07 -10.83
N SER A 82 -13.77 16.49 -11.10
CA SER A 82 -13.48 17.88 -11.52
C SER A 82 -14.12 18.20 -12.88
N LEU A 83 -14.01 17.30 -13.85
CA LEU A 83 -14.64 17.42 -15.16
C LEU A 83 -16.17 17.43 -15.06
N TRP A 84 -16.73 16.57 -14.21
CA TRP A 84 -18.18 16.55 -13.97
C TRP A 84 -18.68 17.87 -13.38
N CYS A 85 -17.99 18.42 -12.37
CA CYS A 85 -18.34 19.73 -11.82
C CYS A 85 -18.21 20.85 -12.85
N ASP A 86 -17.19 20.82 -13.71
CA ASP A 86 -16.98 21.83 -14.74
C ASP A 86 -18.13 21.82 -15.78
N GLU A 87 -18.53 20.63 -16.24
CA GLU A 87 -19.64 20.47 -17.19
C GLU A 87 -21.00 20.87 -16.58
N VAL A 88 -21.26 20.45 -15.34
CA VAL A 88 -22.53 20.74 -14.64
C VAL A 88 -22.68 22.23 -14.32
N THR A 89 -21.58 22.95 -14.09
CA THR A 89 -21.59 24.40 -13.85
C THR A 89 -21.44 25.22 -15.16
N ASP A 90 -21.51 24.59 -16.34
CA ASP A 90 -21.29 25.21 -17.65
C ASP A 90 -19.98 26.03 -17.67
N HIS A 91 -18.87 25.39 -17.29
CA HIS A 91 -17.54 25.99 -17.17
C HIS A 91 -17.49 27.23 -16.25
N GLY A 92 -18.28 27.25 -15.18
CA GLY A 92 -18.30 28.37 -14.23
C GLY A 92 -19.13 29.56 -14.69
N ARG A 93 -19.92 29.43 -15.76
CA ARG A 93 -20.86 30.47 -16.21
C ARG A 93 -22.11 30.54 -15.34
N MET A 94 -22.46 29.46 -14.68
CA MET A 94 -23.56 29.41 -13.73
C MET A 94 -23.09 30.02 -12.38
N PRO A 95 -23.88 30.92 -11.74
CA PRO A 95 -23.49 31.55 -10.47
C PRO A 95 -23.49 30.57 -9.28
N ASN A 96 -24.08 29.39 -9.46
CA ASN A 96 -24.22 28.38 -8.42
C ASN A 96 -22.97 27.50 -8.35
N SER A 97 -22.53 27.17 -7.14
CA SER A 97 -21.42 26.24 -6.92
C SER A 97 -21.78 24.80 -7.34
N CYS A 98 -20.79 23.95 -7.62
CA CYS A 98 -21.02 22.53 -7.93
C CYS A 98 -21.80 21.79 -6.82
N GLU A 99 -21.66 22.23 -5.57
CA GLU A 99 -22.43 21.74 -4.43
C GLU A 99 -23.92 22.06 -4.55
N GLU A 100 -24.26 23.28 -4.95
CA GLU A 100 -25.65 23.74 -5.09
C GLU A 100 -26.35 23.09 -6.28
N MET A 101 -25.60 22.75 -7.34
CA MET A 101 -26.16 22.02 -8.49
C MET A 101 -26.61 20.60 -8.12
N GLN A 102 -26.13 20.01 -7.02
CA GLN A 102 -26.62 18.74 -6.48
C GLN A 102 -28.09 18.79 -6.04
N SER A 103 -28.59 19.97 -5.69
CA SER A 103 -29.98 20.18 -5.24
C SER A 103 -30.94 20.49 -6.39
N MET A 104 -30.43 20.74 -7.60
CA MET A 104 -31.23 20.99 -8.78
C MET A 104 -31.56 19.67 -9.48
N ASN A 105 -32.82 19.50 -9.90
CA ASN A 105 -33.22 18.35 -10.70
C ASN A 105 -32.62 18.48 -12.11
N LEU A 106 -31.47 17.85 -12.34
CA LEU A 106 -30.83 17.83 -13.66
C LEU A 106 -31.64 17.03 -14.72
N HIS A 107 -32.79 16.42 -14.37
CA HIS A 107 -33.64 15.65 -15.30
C HIS A 107 -32.88 14.54 -16.05
N LEU A 108 -31.89 13.92 -15.40
CA LEU A 108 -31.31 12.66 -15.87
C LEU A 108 -32.22 11.48 -15.47
N ASP A 109 -32.13 10.39 -16.22
CA ASP A 109 -32.77 9.08 -15.93
C ASP A 109 -32.18 8.39 -14.68
N VAL A 110 -31.19 9.01 -14.03
CA VAL A 110 -30.49 8.50 -12.84
C VAL A 110 -30.63 9.52 -11.72
N ASP A 111 -31.00 9.07 -10.52
CA ASP A 111 -31.08 9.90 -9.33
C ASP A 111 -29.69 10.45 -8.96
N THR A 112 -29.42 11.71 -9.33
CA THR A 112 -28.16 12.41 -9.01
C THR A 112 -28.22 13.19 -7.70
N SER A 113 -29.27 13.04 -6.89
CA SER A 113 -29.27 13.60 -5.53
C SER A 113 -28.07 13.04 -4.76
N SER A 114 -27.35 13.83 -3.96
CA SER A 114 -26.22 13.26 -3.19
C SER A 114 -24.87 13.24 -3.89
N PHE A 115 -24.81 13.50 -5.22
CA PHE A 115 -23.63 13.15 -6.04
C PHE A 115 -22.34 13.77 -5.49
N TYR A 116 -22.38 15.05 -5.14
CA TYR A 116 -21.22 15.82 -4.72
C TYR A 116 -20.64 15.27 -3.41
N ILE A 117 -21.49 14.88 -2.46
CA ILE A 117 -21.07 14.23 -1.22
C ILE A 117 -20.48 12.84 -1.49
N HIS A 118 -21.14 12.01 -2.30
CA HIS A 118 -20.69 10.64 -2.59
C HIS A 118 -19.30 10.62 -3.27
N PHE A 119 -19.11 11.46 -4.30
CA PHE A 119 -17.82 11.56 -5.00
C PHE A 119 -16.72 12.12 -4.09
N ARG A 120 -17.03 13.11 -3.25
CA ARG A 120 -16.04 13.68 -2.31
C ARG A 120 -15.59 12.66 -1.26
N VAL A 121 -16.52 11.87 -0.71
CA VAL A 121 -16.20 10.77 0.22
C VAL A 121 -15.34 9.71 -0.47
N ALA A 122 -15.68 9.33 -1.71
CA ALA A 122 -14.89 8.36 -2.47
C ALA A 122 -13.47 8.87 -2.76
N GLN A 123 -13.33 10.14 -3.17
CA GLN A 123 -12.04 10.78 -3.40
C GLN A 123 -11.18 10.77 -2.13
N PHE A 124 -11.72 11.27 -1.01
CA PHE A 124 -11.01 11.28 0.27
C PHE A 124 -10.63 9.87 0.73
N GLY A 125 -11.55 8.92 0.61
CA GLY A 125 -11.31 7.52 0.91
C GLY A 125 -10.15 6.93 0.12
N LEU A 126 -10.10 7.16 -1.20
CA LEU A 126 -9.04 6.67 -2.06
C LEU A 126 -7.67 7.32 -1.77
N TRP A 127 -7.63 8.61 -1.48
CA TRP A 127 -6.38 9.26 -1.06
C TRP A 127 -5.90 8.76 0.30
N SER A 128 -6.82 8.55 1.26
CA SER A 128 -6.46 8.01 2.57
C SER A 128 -5.92 6.58 2.47
N ILE A 129 -6.53 5.73 1.64
CA ILE A 129 -6.07 4.34 1.47
C ILE A 129 -4.71 4.32 0.80
N TRP A 130 -4.46 5.20 -0.18
CA TRP A 130 -3.15 5.33 -0.80
C TRP A 130 -2.05 5.69 0.20
N VAL A 131 -2.30 6.66 1.09
CA VAL A 131 -1.34 7.02 2.16
C VAL A 131 -1.07 5.84 3.09
N VAL A 132 -2.11 5.10 3.50
CA VAL A 132 -1.96 3.90 4.33
C VAL A 132 -1.08 2.86 3.64
N TRP A 133 -1.32 2.60 2.34
CA TRP A 133 -0.51 1.66 1.56
C TRP A 133 0.93 2.14 1.36
N ALA A 134 1.17 3.45 1.24
CA ALA A 134 2.51 4.03 1.21
C ALA A 134 3.26 3.77 2.51
N VAL A 135 2.64 4.01 3.67
CA VAL A 135 3.23 3.72 4.97
C VAL A 135 3.52 2.22 5.13
N LEU A 136 2.56 1.36 4.77
CA LEU A 136 2.75 -0.10 4.80
C LEU A 136 3.89 -0.56 3.88
N GLY A 137 3.99 0.01 2.68
CA GLY A 137 5.08 -0.26 1.74
C GLY A 137 6.45 0.11 2.31
N VAL A 138 6.57 1.29 2.93
CA VAL A 138 7.81 1.73 3.59
C VAL A 138 8.18 0.80 4.75
N LEU A 139 7.22 0.42 5.59
CA LEU A 139 7.45 -0.51 6.70
C LEU A 139 7.86 -1.91 6.20
N ALA A 140 7.24 -2.41 5.13
CA ALA A 140 7.60 -3.67 4.51
C ALA A 140 9.03 -3.62 3.94
N PHE A 141 9.40 -2.51 3.29
CA PHE A 141 10.75 -2.31 2.76
C PHE A 141 11.80 -2.31 3.89
N LEU A 142 11.54 -1.55 4.97
CA LEU A 142 12.42 -1.53 6.14
C LEU A 142 12.55 -2.92 6.78
N LYS A 143 11.46 -3.69 6.84
CA LYS A 143 11.47 -5.06 7.35
C LYS A 143 12.33 -6.00 6.50
N VAL A 144 12.19 -5.94 5.17
CA VAL A 144 13.03 -6.71 4.23
C VAL A 144 14.49 -6.30 4.37
N TYR A 145 14.79 -5.00 4.41
CA TYR A 145 16.14 -4.47 4.55
C TYR A 145 16.81 -4.91 5.85
N ARG A 146 16.10 -4.82 6.99
CA ARG A 146 16.60 -5.27 8.29
C ARG A 146 16.83 -6.78 8.31
N ASN A 147 15.94 -7.56 7.73
CA ASN A 147 16.09 -9.01 7.63
C ASN A 147 17.27 -9.41 6.74
N TYR A 148 17.45 -8.73 5.60
CA TYR A 148 18.61 -8.91 4.74
C TYR A 148 19.91 -8.61 5.49
N LYS A 149 20.00 -7.45 6.16
CA LYS A 149 21.17 -7.05 6.96
C LYS A 149 21.45 -8.01 8.12
N ARG A 150 20.40 -8.51 8.80
CA ARG A 150 20.53 -9.51 9.87
C ARG A 150 21.10 -10.83 9.34
N LYS A 151 20.69 -11.28 8.15
CA LYS A 151 21.24 -12.50 7.52
C LYS A 151 22.70 -12.34 7.09
N GLU A 152 23.10 -11.17 6.61
CA GLU A 152 24.51 -10.87 6.33
C GLU A 152 25.34 -10.90 7.62
N LEU A 153 24.88 -10.21 8.67
CA LEU A 153 25.58 -10.17 9.96
C LEU A 153 25.72 -11.58 10.58
N ALA A 154 24.67 -12.39 10.52
CA ALA A 154 24.71 -13.78 11.00
C ALA A 154 25.73 -14.63 10.25
N ARG A 155 25.90 -14.43 8.94
CA ARG A 155 26.91 -15.12 8.14
C ARG A 155 28.33 -14.68 8.50
N CYS A 156 28.56 -13.38 8.70
CA CYS A 156 29.85 -12.87 9.15
C CYS A 156 30.23 -13.45 10.52
N LEU A 157 29.29 -13.42 11.48
CA LEU A 157 29.51 -13.99 12.81
C LEU A 157 29.79 -15.49 12.77
N ALA A 158 29.06 -16.25 11.95
CA ALA A 158 29.32 -17.69 11.79
C ALA A 158 30.74 -17.94 11.23
N ARG A 159 31.17 -17.15 10.25
CA ARG A 159 32.52 -17.25 9.67
C ARG A 159 33.62 -16.94 10.69
N GLU A 160 33.46 -15.90 11.48
CA GLU A 160 34.43 -15.55 12.53
C GLU A 160 34.47 -16.62 13.63
N LYS A 161 33.33 -17.23 13.97
CA LYS A 161 33.27 -18.35 14.92
C LYS A 161 34.09 -19.54 14.44
N GLU A 162 33.98 -19.92 13.17
CA GLU A 162 34.77 -21.01 12.57
C GLU A 162 36.29 -20.71 12.62
N LEU A 163 36.70 -19.48 12.30
CA LEU A 163 38.11 -19.07 12.37
C LEU A 163 38.69 -19.12 13.79
N LEU A 164 37.90 -18.73 14.79
CA LEU A 164 38.31 -18.79 16.20
C LEU A 164 38.40 -20.23 16.71
N LEU A 165 37.51 -21.11 16.26
CA LEU A 165 37.56 -22.54 16.58
C LEU A 165 38.80 -23.20 15.96
N ASP A 166 39.09 -22.92 14.69
CA ASP A 166 40.29 -23.43 14.00
C ASP A 166 41.58 -22.95 14.67
N HIS A 167 41.68 -21.66 14.99
CA HIS A 167 42.83 -21.12 15.71
C HIS A 167 43.01 -21.75 17.10
N SER A 168 41.91 -21.98 17.83
CA SER A 168 41.93 -22.64 19.15
C SER A 168 42.32 -24.11 19.06
N ALA A 169 41.91 -24.81 18.01
CA ALA A 169 42.33 -26.19 17.75
C ALA A 169 43.82 -26.27 17.42
N ARG A 170 44.33 -25.33 16.61
CA ARG A 170 45.75 -25.26 16.20
C ARG A 170 46.70 -24.89 17.34
N ARG A 171 46.24 -24.15 18.35
CA ARG A 171 47.04 -23.79 19.54
C ARG A 171 47.14 -24.90 20.59
N ARG A 172 46.28 -25.91 20.54
CA ARG A 172 46.25 -27.03 21.49
C ARG A 172 47.44 -28.00 21.36
N PRO A 173 47.92 -28.40 20.16
CA PRO A 173 49.07 -29.31 20.04
C PRO A 173 50.39 -28.74 20.56
N ASP A 174 50.62 -27.41 20.48
CA ASP A 174 51.85 -26.79 20.97
C ASP A 174 51.98 -26.85 22.52
N GLN A 175 50.86 -26.90 23.25
CA GLN A 175 50.89 -27.04 24.72
C GLN A 175 51.05 -28.50 25.17
N GLU A 176 50.51 -29.48 24.45
CA GLU A 176 50.75 -30.90 24.77
C GLU A 176 52.21 -31.29 24.50
N GLN A 177 52.83 -30.76 23.45
CA GLN A 177 54.24 -31.05 23.14
C GLN A 177 55.24 -30.44 24.14
N GLN A 178 54.86 -29.38 24.87
CA GLN A 178 55.70 -28.76 25.89
C GLN A 178 55.52 -29.39 27.29
N GLN A 179 54.45 -30.16 27.51
CA GLN A 179 54.22 -30.93 28.74
C GLN A 179 54.90 -32.32 28.69
N GLU A 180 55.21 -32.84 27.49
CA GLU A 180 55.84 -34.15 27.28
C GLU A 180 57.36 -34.09 27.06
N ALA A 181 58.01 -32.98 27.46
CA ALA A 181 59.47 -32.97 27.58
C ALA A 181 59.85 -33.65 28.92
N PRO A 182 60.51 -34.83 28.90
CA PRO A 182 60.96 -35.45 30.13
C PRO A 182 61.96 -34.52 30.81
N SER A 183 61.74 -34.23 32.10
CA SER A 183 62.72 -33.58 32.96
C SER A 183 63.98 -34.46 33.01
N VAL A 184 64.93 -34.17 32.13
CA VAL A 184 66.28 -34.74 32.15
C VAL A 184 67.02 -34.13 33.34
N PHE A 185 67.22 -34.97 34.36
CA PHE A 185 68.42 -35.14 35.19
C PHE A 185 69.31 -33.89 35.42
N ILE A 186 69.34 -33.41 36.67
CA ILE A 186 70.49 -33.40 37.62
C ILE A 186 70.01 -32.90 38.98
#